data_AF-A0A556CQI3-F1
#
_entry.id   AF-A0A556CQI3-F1
#
_cell.length_a   1.000
_cell.length_b   1.000
_cell.length_c   1.000
_cell.angle_alpha   90.00
_cell.angle_beta   90.00
_cell.angle_gamma   90.00
#
_symmetry.space_group_name_H-M   'P 1'
#
loop_
_entity.id
_entity.type
_entity.pdbx_description
1 polymer ?
#
loop_
_entity_poly.entity_id
_entity_poly.type
_entity_poly.pdbx_seq_one_letter_code
_entity_poly.pdbx_strand_id
1 'polypeptide(L)'
;MKNIFSGLRKPGGSSSRKGPDQQFGTGLWRHNRDRFIRAVDRYYTTSVAIHELTAEGRGPSADANTIIDGTQRLNDLVPVVDEITAWLNTHHPVSGQVVPGHTRNAVGDTPELLTRASSKVAEAVLAASMARTEIIAGRQFGPSAKATERFIADAAQLLEHVQENVDGRGNHDAT
;
A
#
# COMPACT_ATOMS: atom_id res chain seq x y z
N MET A 1 11.31 -2.89 65.03
CA MET A 1 12.29 -2.66 63.93
C MET A 1 11.49 -2.40 62.65
N LYS A 2 11.74 -1.25 62.00
CA LYS A 2 11.05 -0.83 60.76
C LYS A 2 11.80 -1.43 59.57
N ASN A 3 11.13 -2.21 58.73
CA ASN A 3 11.67 -2.60 57.42
C ASN A 3 11.00 -1.79 56.32
N ILE A 4 11.87 -1.13 55.56
CA ILE A 4 11.62 -0.12 54.54
C ILE A 4 11.81 -0.85 53.20
N PHE A 5 10.74 -1.31 52.57
CA PHE A 5 10.80 -1.75 51.17
C PHE A 5 10.28 -0.63 50.27
N SER A 6 11.19 0.33 50.09
CA SER A 6 11.30 1.16 48.91
C SER A 6 11.67 0.27 47.72
N GLY A 7 10.97 0.39 46.59
CA GLY A 7 11.37 -0.26 45.35
C GLY A 7 10.26 -0.68 44.41
N LEU A 8 9.24 0.16 44.19
CA LEU A 8 8.38 0.02 43.02
C LEU A 8 9.21 0.35 41.77
N ARG A 9 9.82 -0.68 41.17
CA ARG A 9 10.37 -0.63 39.81
C ARG A 9 9.24 -0.28 38.86
N LYS A 10 9.26 0.95 38.36
CA LYS A 10 8.50 1.42 37.20
C LYS A 10 8.97 0.59 35.99
N PRO A 11 8.12 -0.16 35.28
CA PRO A 11 8.52 -0.70 33.99
C PRO A 11 8.69 0.48 33.03
N GLY A 12 9.94 0.86 32.81
CA GLY A 12 10.34 1.74 31.74
C GLY A 12 10.18 1.04 30.39
N GLY A 13 9.85 1.84 29.38
CA GLY A 13 9.86 1.42 27.98
C GLY A 13 8.49 1.28 27.35
N SER A 14 7.64 2.31 27.44
CA SER A 14 6.70 2.54 26.34
C SER A 14 7.58 2.82 25.13
N SER A 15 7.74 1.82 24.26
CA SER A 15 8.17 2.06 22.89
C SER A 15 7.20 3.11 22.35
N SER A 16 7.64 4.36 22.25
CA SER A 16 6.86 5.42 21.61
C SER A 16 6.65 4.95 20.18
N ARG A 17 5.51 4.29 19.93
CA ARG A 17 4.99 4.14 18.58
C ARG A 17 4.78 5.59 18.14
N LYS A 18 5.69 6.06 17.29
CA LYS A 18 5.53 7.34 16.62
C LYS A 18 4.11 7.35 16.04
N GLY A 19 3.33 8.38 16.34
CA GLY A 19 2.00 8.51 15.76
C GLY A 19 2.11 8.51 14.22
N PRO A 20 1.06 8.15 13.47
CA PRO A 20 1.09 8.13 12.01
C PRO A 20 1.63 9.43 11.40
N ASP A 21 1.28 10.57 11.99
CA ASP A 21 1.77 11.90 11.62
C ASP A 21 3.29 12.04 11.76
N GLN A 22 3.87 11.46 12.82
CA GLN A 22 5.30 11.48 13.07
C GLN A 22 6.05 10.47 12.19
N GLN A 23 5.41 9.38 11.81
CA GLN A 23 6.02 8.34 10.96
C GLN A 23 5.97 8.71 9.48
N PHE A 24 4.82 9.17 8.99
CA PHE A 24 4.55 9.38 7.55
C PHE A 24 4.42 10.86 7.16
N GLY A 25 4.43 11.76 8.14
CA GLY A 25 4.22 13.19 7.92
C GLY A 25 2.76 13.55 7.77
N THR A 26 2.50 14.77 7.29
CA THR A 26 1.16 15.31 7.07
C THR A 26 0.92 15.76 5.63
N GLY A 27 1.95 15.74 4.78
CA GLY A 27 1.87 16.16 3.39
C GLY A 27 1.77 15.02 2.37
N LEU A 28 2.36 15.24 1.20
CA LEU A 28 2.20 14.40 0.01
C LEU A 28 2.51 12.92 0.24
N TRP A 29 3.55 12.59 1.02
CA TRP A 29 3.96 11.19 1.26
C TRP A 29 2.84 10.40 1.93
N ARG A 30 2.33 10.90 3.05
CA ARG A 30 1.17 10.31 3.72
C ARG A 30 -0.06 10.28 2.82
N HIS A 31 -0.31 11.33 2.04
CA HIS A 31 -1.46 11.36 1.15
C HIS A 31 -1.41 10.21 0.12
N ASN A 32 -0.25 9.97 -0.50
CA ASN A 32 -0.06 8.86 -1.43
C ASN A 32 -0.21 7.50 -0.72
N ARG A 33 0.41 7.32 0.46
CA ARG A 33 0.24 6.12 1.28
C ARG A 33 -1.23 5.82 1.59
N ASP A 34 -1.94 6.81 2.11
CA ASP A 34 -3.35 6.65 2.50
C ASP A 34 -4.24 6.39 1.29
N ARG A 35 -3.90 6.93 0.12
CA ARG A 35 -4.60 6.64 -1.14
C ARG A 35 -4.37 5.18 -1.58
N PHE A 36 -3.14 4.70 -1.48
CA PHE A 36 -2.80 3.31 -1.78
C PHE A 36 -3.57 2.34 -0.89
N ILE A 37 -3.50 2.53 0.44
CA ILE A 37 -4.17 1.65 1.42
C ILE A 37 -5.69 1.63 1.20
N ARG A 38 -6.31 2.80 0.98
CA ARG A 38 -7.75 2.86 0.67
C ARG A 38 -8.11 2.11 -0.61
N ALA A 39 -7.23 2.08 -1.60
CA ALA A 39 -7.45 1.31 -2.82
C ALA A 39 -7.33 -0.20 -2.55
N VAL A 40 -6.38 -0.64 -1.72
CA VAL A 40 -6.25 -2.02 -1.26
C VAL A 40 -7.49 -2.47 -0.47
N ASP A 41 -7.98 -1.66 0.47
CA ASP A 41 -9.19 -1.97 1.25
C ASP A 41 -10.42 -2.13 0.35
N ARG A 42 -10.53 -1.26 -0.67
CA ARG A 42 -11.61 -1.34 -1.65
C ARG A 42 -11.48 -2.58 -2.52
N TYR A 43 -10.27 -2.95 -2.90
CA TYR A 43 -10.02 -4.18 -3.65
C TYR A 43 -10.45 -5.41 -2.85
N TYR A 44 -10.05 -5.49 -1.57
CA TYR A 44 -10.47 -6.55 -0.66
C TYR A 44 -12.00 -6.66 -0.58
N THR A 45 -12.68 -5.53 -0.37
CA THR A 45 -14.16 -5.48 -0.32
C THR A 45 -14.78 -6.03 -1.61
N THR A 46 -14.27 -5.66 -2.77
CA THR A 46 -14.76 -6.17 -4.06
C THR A 46 -14.48 -7.66 -4.22
N SER A 47 -13.31 -8.12 -3.79
CA SER A 47 -12.92 -9.54 -3.83
C SER A 47 -13.84 -10.42 -2.97
N VAL A 48 -14.17 -9.97 -1.75
CA VAL A 48 -15.11 -10.68 -0.86
C VAL A 48 -16.48 -10.80 -1.54
N ALA A 49 -16.99 -9.72 -2.13
CA ALA A 49 -18.26 -9.75 -2.83
C ALA A 49 -18.26 -10.69 -4.06
N ILE A 50 -17.12 -10.85 -4.74
CA ILE A 50 -16.97 -11.82 -5.83
C ILE A 50 -16.98 -13.25 -5.29
N HIS A 51 -16.24 -13.51 -4.20
CA HIS A 51 -16.19 -14.80 -3.56
C HIS A 51 -17.59 -15.28 -3.14
N GLU A 52 -18.37 -14.42 -2.48
CA GLU A 52 -19.77 -14.69 -2.11
C GLU A 52 -20.63 -15.09 -3.31
N LEU A 53 -20.59 -14.31 -4.40
CA LEU A 53 -21.34 -14.59 -5.63
C LEU A 53 -20.97 -15.93 -6.30
N THR A 54 -19.72 -16.38 -6.13
CA THR A 54 -19.26 -17.66 -6.70
C THR A 54 -19.62 -18.85 -5.82
N ALA A 55 -19.64 -18.67 -4.49
CA ALA A 55 -20.03 -19.69 -3.53
C ALA A 55 -21.52 -20.05 -3.63
N GLU A 56 -22.38 -19.09 -4.01
CA GLU A 56 -23.84 -19.25 -4.10
C GLU A 56 -24.35 -20.06 -5.32
N GLY A 57 -23.47 -20.67 -6.14
CA GLY A 57 -23.95 -21.63 -7.14
C GLY A 57 -23.15 -21.79 -8.43
N ARG A 58 -21.92 -21.26 -8.53
CA ARG A 58 -21.08 -21.42 -9.74
C ARG A 58 -19.82 -22.26 -9.55
N GLY A 59 -19.54 -22.69 -8.32
CA GLY A 59 -18.31 -23.41 -7.98
C GLY A 59 -17.07 -22.51 -8.11
N PRO A 60 -15.90 -22.99 -7.63
CA PRO A 60 -14.67 -22.22 -7.71
C PRO A 60 -14.26 -22.02 -9.18
N SER A 61 -14.12 -20.76 -9.60
CA SER A 61 -13.58 -20.38 -10.91
C SER A 61 -12.12 -19.95 -10.76
N ALA A 62 -11.25 -20.40 -11.67
CA ALA A 62 -9.85 -19.96 -11.73
C ALA A 62 -9.74 -18.42 -11.86
N ASP A 63 -10.66 -17.80 -12.60
CA ASP A 63 -10.72 -16.35 -12.76
C ASP A 63 -11.10 -15.66 -11.43
N ALA A 64 -11.97 -16.27 -10.62
CA ALA A 64 -12.34 -15.73 -9.31
C ALA A 64 -11.18 -15.88 -8.31
N ASN A 65 -10.51 -17.03 -8.29
CA ASN A 65 -9.32 -17.24 -7.48
C ASN A 65 -8.22 -16.24 -7.83
N THR A 66 -8.02 -15.92 -9.10
CA THR A 66 -7.05 -14.89 -9.54
C THR A 66 -7.29 -13.53 -8.85
N ILE A 67 -8.56 -13.12 -8.74
CA ILE A 67 -8.93 -11.87 -8.06
C ILE A 67 -8.73 -12.00 -6.55
N ILE A 68 -9.13 -13.12 -5.95
CA ILE A 68 -8.99 -13.40 -4.52
C ILE A 68 -7.51 -13.41 -4.11
N ASP A 69 -6.66 -14.10 -4.85
CA ASP A 69 -5.21 -14.15 -4.61
C ASP A 69 -4.55 -12.77 -4.83
N GLY A 70 -5.18 -11.90 -5.61
CA GLY A 70 -4.79 -10.49 -5.72
C GLY A 70 -4.84 -9.73 -4.40
N THR A 71 -5.68 -10.14 -3.44
CA THR A 71 -5.74 -9.51 -2.11
C THR A 71 -4.45 -9.73 -1.33
N GLN A 72 -3.92 -10.94 -1.33
CA GLN A 72 -2.64 -11.26 -0.68
C GLN A 72 -1.51 -10.46 -1.31
N ARG A 73 -1.44 -10.46 -2.65
CA ARG A 73 -0.41 -9.70 -3.40
C ARG A 73 -0.43 -8.21 -3.08
N LEU A 74 -1.61 -7.59 -2.97
CA LEU A 74 -1.73 -6.18 -2.60
C LEU A 74 -1.38 -5.92 -1.13
N ASN A 75 -1.73 -6.83 -0.22
CA ASN A 75 -1.36 -6.73 1.20
C ASN A 75 0.16 -6.82 1.39
N ASP A 76 0.85 -7.63 0.60
CA ASP A 76 2.31 -7.73 0.62
C ASP A 76 3.01 -6.42 0.20
N LEU A 77 2.33 -5.55 -0.56
CA LEU A 77 2.85 -4.23 -0.94
C LEU A 77 2.63 -3.16 0.12
N VAL A 78 1.73 -3.36 1.09
CA VAL A 78 1.45 -2.34 2.13
C VAL A 78 2.68 -2.04 2.99
N PRO A 79 3.44 -3.04 3.51
CA PRO A 79 4.69 -2.78 4.23
C PRO A 79 5.71 -2.00 3.40
N VAL A 80 5.82 -2.29 2.10
CA VAL A 80 6.74 -1.61 1.19
C VAL A 80 6.41 -0.12 1.08
N VAL A 81 5.12 0.22 0.89
CA VAL A 81 4.67 1.62 0.87
C VAL A 81 4.91 2.30 2.21
N ASP A 82 4.71 1.60 3.32
CA ASP A 82 4.97 2.13 4.66
C ASP A 82 6.46 2.47 4.86
N GLU A 83 7.36 1.58 4.46
CA GLU A 83 8.80 1.75 4.54
C GLU A 83 9.29 2.92 3.67
N ILE A 84 8.88 2.96 2.40
CA ILE A 84 9.19 4.06 1.47
C ILE A 84 8.70 5.39 2.05
N THR A 85 7.46 5.44 2.52
CA THR A 85 6.85 6.68 3.05
C THR A 85 7.55 7.14 4.31
N ALA A 86 7.91 6.22 5.21
CA ALA A 86 8.64 6.54 6.43
C ALA A 86 10.06 7.06 6.11
N TRP A 87 10.74 6.45 5.14
CA TRP A 87 12.05 6.90 4.69
C TRP A 87 11.98 8.30 4.09
N LEU A 88 11.03 8.54 3.17
CA LEU A 88 10.83 9.85 2.54
C LEU A 88 10.51 10.93 3.56
N ASN A 89 9.65 10.64 4.55
CA ASN A 89 9.34 11.60 5.60
C ASN A 89 10.54 11.89 6.53
N THR A 90 11.40 10.90 6.75
CA THR A 90 12.59 11.05 7.59
C THR A 90 13.68 11.89 6.93
N HIS A 91 13.95 11.67 5.64
CA HIS A 91 15.07 12.31 4.93
C HIS A 91 14.62 13.56 4.16
N HIS A 92 13.37 13.59 3.71
CA HIS A 92 12.82 14.61 2.82
C HIS A 92 11.40 15.00 3.26
N PRO A 93 11.22 15.54 4.48
CA PRO A 93 9.90 15.86 5.00
C PRO A 93 9.20 16.89 4.11
N VAL A 94 7.96 16.57 3.73
CA VAL A 94 7.09 17.46 2.96
C VAL A 94 5.78 17.65 3.72
N SER A 95 5.48 18.89 4.11
CA SER A 95 4.24 19.25 4.80
C SER A 95 3.10 19.65 3.84
N GLY A 96 3.45 20.01 2.60
CA GLY A 96 2.50 20.42 1.56
C GLY A 96 2.10 19.29 0.61
N GLN A 97 1.30 19.64 -0.40
CA GLN A 97 0.93 18.72 -1.50
C GLN A 97 1.87 18.84 -2.72
N VAL A 98 2.81 19.78 -2.68
CA VAL A 98 3.78 20.03 -3.76
C VAL A 98 5.17 19.75 -3.22
N VAL A 99 5.95 18.98 -3.97
CA VAL A 99 7.35 18.68 -3.65
C VAL A 99 8.20 19.92 -3.97
N PRO A 100 8.91 20.51 -2.99
CA PRO A 100 9.82 21.62 -3.24
C PRO A 100 10.93 21.24 -4.23
N GLY A 101 11.46 22.22 -4.98
CA GLY A 101 12.48 21.96 -6.01
C GLY A 101 13.74 21.26 -5.49
N HIS A 102 14.24 21.63 -4.30
CA HIS A 102 15.40 20.98 -3.69
C HIS A 102 15.11 19.52 -3.34
N THR A 103 13.90 19.22 -2.83
CA THR A 103 13.46 17.85 -2.56
C THR A 103 13.33 17.05 -3.84
N ARG A 104 12.75 17.64 -4.90
CA ARG A 104 12.59 16.99 -6.21
C ARG A 104 13.94 16.59 -6.81
N ASN A 105 14.97 17.40 -6.66
CA ASN A 105 16.33 17.05 -7.10
C ASN A 105 16.89 15.83 -6.32
N ALA A 106 16.51 15.69 -5.05
CA ALA A 106 16.95 14.58 -4.20
C ALA A 106 16.18 13.28 -4.48
N VAL A 107 14.85 13.34 -4.62
CA VAL A 107 13.99 12.13 -4.75
C VAL A 107 13.63 11.76 -6.19
N GLY A 108 13.98 12.60 -7.16
CA GLY A 108 13.66 12.39 -8.58
C GLY A 108 12.15 12.21 -8.81
N ASP A 109 11.80 11.17 -9.58
CA ASP A 109 10.43 10.85 -9.99
C ASP A 109 9.66 9.99 -8.99
N THR A 110 10.22 9.75 -7.80
CA THR A 110 9.57 8.99 -6.71
C THR A 110 8.12 9.43 -6.42
N PRO A 111 7.79 10.74 -6.34
CA PRO A 111 6.41 11.18 -6.11
C PRO A 111 5.45 10.70 -7.21
N GLU A 112 5.86 10.85 -8.46
CA GLU A 112 5.08 10.47 -9.64
C GLU A 112 4.90 8.96 -9.72
N LEU A 113 5.91 8.19 -9.33
CA LEU A 113 5.85 6.73 -9.27
C LEU A 113 4.89 6.24 -8.18
N LEU A 114 4.93 6.83 -6.97
CA LEU A 114 4.00 6.50 -5.88
C LEU A 114 2.55 6.82 -6.23
N THR A 115 2.30 7.97 -6.87
CA THR A 115 0.97 8.32 -7.36
C THR A 115 0.51 7.37 -8.47
N ARG A 116 1.41 6.97 -9.39
CA ARG A 116 1.11 5.96 -10.42
C ARG A 116 0.81 4.59 -9.82
N ALA A 117 1.59 4.12 -8.84
CA ALA A 117 1.34 2.85 -8.15
C ALA A 117 -0.04 2.83 -7.49
N SER A 118 -0.40 3.91 -6.77
CA SER A 118 -1.74 4.07 -6.19
C SER A 118 -2.85 4.05 -7.25
N SER A 119 -2.58 4.62 -8.43
CA SER A 119 -3.53 4.64 -9.54
C SER A 119 -3.70 3.25 -10.17
N LYS A 120 -2.62 2.45 -10.25
CA LYS A 120 -2.66 1.06 -10.69
C LYS A 120 -3.47 0.15 -9.77
N VAL A 121 -3.37 0.31 -8.45
CA VAL A 121 -4.26 -0.41 -7.52
C VAL A 121 -5.72 0.01 -7.74
N ALA A 122 -6.00 1.30 -7.99
CA ALA A 122 -7.35 1.74 -8.32
C ALA A 122 -7.86 1.16 -9.66
N GLU A 123 -7.00 1.01 -10.68
CA GLU A 123 -7.34 0.32 -11.93
C GLU A 123 -7.65 -1.17 -11.69
N ALA A 124 -6.90 -1.85 -10.82
CA ALA A 124 -7.18 -3.22 -10.39
C ALA A 124 -8.56 -3.34 -9.71
N VAL A 125 -8.94 -2.38 -8.87
CA VAL A 125 -10.27 -2.31 -8.26
C VAL A 125 -11.37 -2.18 -9.32
N LEU A 126 -11.16 -1.32 -10.32
CA LEU A 126 -12.14 -1.12 -11.40
C LEU A 126 -12.31 -2.41 -12.22
N ALA A 127 -11.20 -3.08 -12.57
CA ALA A 127 -11.23 -4.36 -13.28
C ALA A 127 -11.93 -5.46 -12.46
N ALA A 128 -11.66 -5.58 -11.16
CA ALA A 128 -12.38 -6.50 -10.28
C ALA A 128 -13.88 -6.15 -10.20
N SER A 129 -14.22 -4.86 -10.16
CA SER A 129 -15.62 -4.44 -10.15
C SER A 129 -16.36 -4.78 -11.46
N MET A 130 -15.67 -4.69 -12.60
CA MET A 130 -16.20 -5.17 -13.88
C MET A 130 -16.44 -6.68 -13.86
N ALA A 131 -15.48 -7.46 -13.34
CA ALA A 131 -15.64 -8.90 -13.18
C ALA A 131 -16.88 -9.24 -12.34
N ARG A 132 -17.11 -8.51 -11.24
CA ARG A 132 -18.31 -8.66 -10.42
C ARG A 132 -19.60 -8.42 -11.22
N THR A 133 -19.66 -7.35 -12.02
CA THR A 133 -20.82 -7.07 -12.87
C THR A 133 -21.04 -8.13 -13.95
N GLU A 134 -19.95 -8.68 -14.51
CA GLU A 134 -20.01 -9.79 -15.48
C GLU A 134 -20.55 -11.07 -14.84
N ILE A 135 -20.10 -11.41 -13.62
CA ILE A 135 -20.61 -12.55 -12.85
C ILE A 135 -22.13 -12.42 -12.61
N ILE A 136 -22.58 -11.26 -12.14
CA ILE A 136 -24.02 -10.99 -11.90
C ILE A 136 -24.82 -11.17 -13.19
N ALA A 137 -24.28 -10.70 -14.31
CA ALA A 137 -24.91 -10.83 -15.62
C ALA A 137 -24.74 -12.21 -16.29
N GLY A 138 -24.05 -13.16 -15.64
CA GLY A 138 -23.77 -14.48 -16.20
C GLY A 138 -22.83 -14.49 -17.41
N ARG A 139 -21.99 -13.47 -17.57
CA ARG A 139 -20.98 -13.37 -18.63
C ARG A 139 -19.63 -13.95 -18.18
N GLN A 140 -18.79 -14.29 -19.15
CA GLN A 140 -17.38 -14.59 -18.89
C GLN A 140 -16.66 -13.34 -18.38
N PHE A 141 -15.79 -13.52 -17.38
CA PHE A 141 -15.08 -12.41 -16.70
C PHE A 141 -13.56 -12.59 -16.66
N GLY A 142 -13.02 -13.61 -17.35
CA GLY A 142 -11.58 -13.84 -17.45
C GLY A 142 -10.76 -12.65 -17.96
N PRO A 143 -11.23 -11.84 -18.95
CA PRO A 143 -10.53 -10.62 -19.34
C PRO A 143 -10.38 -9.61 -18.19
N SER A 144 -11.43 -9.42 -17.39
CA SER A 144 -11.42 -8.55 -16.22
C SER A 144 -10.49 -9.09 -15.12
N ALA A 145 -10.49 -10.41 -14.87
CA ALA A 145 -9.56 -11.04 -13.93
C ALA A 145 -8.09 -10.88 -14.36
N LYS A 146 -7.78 -11.06 -15.66
CA LYS A 146 -6.42 -10.83 -16.20
C LYS A 146 -6.00 -9.36 -16.12
N ALA A 147 -6.93 -8.43 -16.37
CA ALA A 147 -6.65 -7.00 -16.22
C ALA A 147 -6.30 -6.64 -14.78
N THR A 148 -7.06 -7.19 -13.82
CA THR A 148 -6.79 -7.05 -12.39
C THR A 148 -5.38 -7.50 -12.03
N GLU A 149 -4.99 -8.71 -12.44
CA GLU A 149 -3.64 -9.23 -12.20
C GLU A 149 -2.55 -8.33 -12.79
N ARG A 150 -2.72 -7.90 -14.05
CA ARG A 150 -1.78 -7.00 -14.71
C ARG A 150 -1.60 -5.70 -13.94
N PHE A 151 -2.68 -5.07 -13.49
CA PHE A 151 -2.60 -3.81 -12.76
C PHE A 151 -1.95 -3.96 -11.38
N ILE A 152 -2.12 -5.10 -10.71
CA ILE A 152 -1.40 -5.41 -9.47
C ILE A 152 0.11 -5.55 -9.76
N ALA A 153 0.47 -6.26 -10.84
CA ALA A 153 1.86 -6.40 -11.24
C ALA A 153 2.51 -5.05 -11.62
N ASP A 154 1.80 -4.20 -12.37
CA ASP A 154 2.25 -2.83 -12.69
C ASP A 154 2.50 -2.02 -11.41
N ALA A 155 1.62 -2.13 -10.40
CA ALA A 155 1.80 -1.44 -9.13
C ALA A 155 3.06 -1.93 -8.38
N ALA A 156 3.29 -3.24 -8.35
CA ALA A 156 4.48 -3.83 -7.74
C ALA A 156 5.77 -3.35 -8.41
N GLN A 157 5.82 -3.35 -9.75
CA GLN A 157 6.99 -2.87 -10.51
C GLN A 157 7.29 -1.39 -10.25
N LEU A 158 6.25 -0.56 -10.14
CA LEU A 158 6.43 0.86 -9.79
C LEU A 158 7.01 1.04 -8.39
N LEU A 159 6.59 0.22 -7.42
CA LEU A 159 7.13 0.28 -6.05
C LEU A 159 8.55 -0.27 -5.96
N GLU A 160 8.88 -1.33 -6.69
CA GLU A 160 10.24 -1.83 -6.83
C GLU A 160 11.17 -0.74 -7.36
N HIS A 161 10.76 -0.03 -8.43
CA HIS A 161 11.54 1.07 -8.96
C HIS A 161 11.69 2.25 -7.98
N VAL A 162 10.70 2.50 -7.14
CA VAL A 162 10.83 3.50 -6.05
C VAL A 162 11.82 3.02 -5.00
N GLN A 163 11.77 1.75 -4.62
CA GLN A 163 12.68 1.17 -3.63
C GLN A 163 14.13 1.25 -4.12
N GLU A 164 14.40 0.89 -5.37
CA GLU A 164 15.72 1.03 -6.00
C GLU A 164 16.22 2.48 -5.95
N ASN A 165 15.34 3.45 -6.21
CA ASN A 165 15.68 4.88 -6.13
C ASN A 165 16.01 5.33 -4.71
N VAL A 166 15.31 4.80 -3.70
CA VAL A 166 15.55 5.09 -2.29
C VAL A 166 16.86 4.45 -1.82
N ASP A 167 17.09 3.18 -2.14
CA ASP A 167 18.27 2.41 -1.70
C ASP A 167 19.54 2.91 -2.39
N GLY A 168 19.47 3.17 -3.70
CA GLY A 168 20.58 3.71 -4.47
C GLY A 168 21.05 5.08 -3.98
N ARG A 169 20.13 5.87 -3.40
CA ARG A 169 20.45 7.21 -2.85
C ARG A 169 20.86 7.17 -1.39
N GLY A 170 20.32 6.25 -0.59
CA GLY A 170 20.75 6.02 0.79
C GLY A 170 22.23 5.64 0.91
N ASN A 171 22.81 5.00 -0.12
CA ASN A 171 24.25 4.68 -0.16
C ASN A 171 25.16 5.87 -0.50
N HIS A 172 24.64 6.95 -1.11
CA HIS A 172 25.46 8.11 -1.48
C HIS A 172 25.63 9.14 -0.35
N ASP A 173 24.75 9.13 0.67
CA ASP A 173 24.83 10.03 1.82
C ASP A 173 25.66 9.46 3.00
N ALA A 174 26.25 8.27 2.85
CA ALA A 174 27.02 7.57 3.90
C ALA A 174 28.56 7.73 3.79
N THR A 175 29.04 8.68 2.98
CA THR A 175 30.48 9.02 2.80
C THR A 175 30.71 10.51 2.96
#